data_AF-A0A157SW98-F1
#
_entry.id   AF-A0A157SW98-F1
#
_cell.length_a   1.000
_cell.length_b   1.000
_cell.length_c   1.000
_cell.angle_alpha   90.00
_cell.angle_beta   90.00
_cell.angle_gamma   90.00
#
_symmetry.space_group_name_H-M   'P 1'
#
loop_
_entity.id
_entity.type
_entity.pdbx_description
1 polymer ?
#
loop_
_entity_poly.entity_id
_entity_poly.type
_entity_poly.pdbx_seq_one_letter_code
_entity_poly.pdbx_strand_id
1 'polypeptide(L)'
;MKAKSVGVIAREIRRLQLVVCLDGSALAGLKKSLKKKIRTNNAKVIFAATLTLGIVPACAAGIWTIQPDTELAEYTQKKEVAEVFLRDVRHEVEVALPVLRKYWESGISPAVPAQGRKFAKLTERGQQLSEPFRPFASCRGLGAAASQLWTAHLNSQMTANALYTAWHMYSESLRECQMSIDHPPEDTITVIGSPARANDLPSSCLNAGEGRWSCPAALRAKLEEANKK
;
A
#
# COMPACT_ATOMS: atom_id res chain seq x y z
N MET A 1 -40.86 30.06 -1.74
CA MET A 1 -39.99 29.18 -2.55
C MET A 1 -39.04 28.47 -1.59
N LYS A 2 -39.11 27.13 -1.48
CA LYS A 2 -38.33 26.31 -0.53
C LYS A 2 -37.04 25.84 -1.20
N ALA A 3 -35.89 26.07 -0.57
CA ALA A 3 -34.59 25.57 -1.01
C ALA A 3 -34.42 24.09 -0.62
N LYS A 4 -34.00 23.26 -1.58
CA LYS A 4 -33.64 21.84 -1.39
C LYS A 4 -32.22 21.73 -0.79
N SER A 5 -32.10 20.87 0.21
CA SER A 5 -30.86 20.45 0.85
C SER A 5 -29.96 19.64 -0.11
N VAL A 6 -28.68 19.99 -0.17
CA VAL A 6 -27.62 19.11 -0.70
C VAL A 6 -26.91 18.49 0.50
N GLY A 7 -27.10 17.19 0.71
CA GLY A 7 -26.41 16.43 1.73
C GLY A 7 -24.96 16.19 1.34
N VAL A 8 -24.02 16.64 2.17
CA VAL A 8 -22.59 16.32 2.06
C VAL A 8 -22.35 15.04 2.85
N ILE A 9 -21.95 13.98 2.15
CA ILE A 9 -21.44 12.75 2.73
C ILE A 9 -20.06 13.07 3.33
N ALA A 10 -19.96 13.09 4.66
CA ALA A 10 -18.70 13.23 5.36
C ALA A 10 -17.87 11.94 5.15
N ARG A 11 -16.83 12.01 4.30
CA ARG A 11 -15.79 10.98 4.21
C ARG A 11 -14.74 11.24 5.28
N GLU A 12 -14.44 10.19 6.03
CA GLU A 12 -13.46 10.13 7.10
C GLU A 12 -12.05 10.49 6.60
N ILE A 13 -11.55 11.65 7.02
CA ILE A 13 -10.18 12.11 6.73
C ILE A 13 -9.27 11.44 7.76
N ARG A 14 -8.55 10.38 7.35
CA ARG A 14 -7.46 9.83 8.17
C ARG A 14 -6.37 10.88 8.35
N ARG A 15 -5.94 11.08 9.60
CA ARG A 15 -4.91 12.04 10.00
C ARG A 15 -3.58 11.71 9.32
N LEU A 16 -3.18 12.50 8.32
CA LEU A 16 -1.79 12.56 7.87
C LEU A 16 -1.00 13.38 8.90
N GLN A 17 -0.06 12.75 9.60
CA GLN A 17 0.96 13.46 10.39
C GLN A 17 2.16 13.74 9.48
N LEU A 18 2.31 15.01 9.08
CA LEU A 18 3.52 15.49 8.42
C LEU A 18 4.49 15.95 9.52
N VAL A 19 5.63 15.26 9.67
CA VAL A 19 6.70 15.65 10.59
C VAL A 19 7.77 16.39 9.80
N VAL A 20 7.99 17.67 10.09
CA VAL A 20 9.04 18.49 9.47
C VAL A 20 10.09 18.80 10.54
N CYS A 21 11.28 18.23 10.39
CA CYS A 21 12.43 18.57 11.23
C CYS A 21 13.01 19.90 10.75
N LEU A 22 12.83 20.96 11.54
CA LEU A 22 13.48 22.24 11.34
C LEU A 22 14.55 22.40 12.43
N ASP A 23 15.74 22.83 12.09
CA ASP A 23 16.71 23.29 13.09
C ASP A 23 16.16 24.56 13.79
N GLY A 24 16.68 24.87 14.99
CA GLY A 24 16.21 26.01 15.78
C GLY A 24 16.32 27.35 15.03
N SER A 25 17.28 27.45 14.12
CA SER A 25 17.51 28.55 13.17
C SER A 25 16.39 28.66 12.11
N ALA A 26 16.00 27.55 11.47
CA ALA A 26 14.92 27.55 10.47
C ALA A 26 13.55 27.79 11.11
N LEU A 27 13.30 27.36 12.35
CA LEU A 27 12.04 27.65 13.06
C LEU A 27 11.88 29.16 13.35
N ALA A 28 12.96 29.83 13.72
CA ALA A 28 12.98 31.29 13.88
C ALA A 28 12.77 32.01 12.53
N GLY A 29 13.39 31.50 11.46
CA GLY A 29 13.19 31.97 10.09
C GLY A 29 11.74 31.81 9.60
N LEU A 30 11.12 30.66 9.85
CA LEU A 30 9.73 30.36 9.45
C LEU A 30 8.73 31.24 10.21
N LYS A 31 8.92 31.45 11.52
CA LYS A 31 8.09 32.38 12.31
C LYS A 31 8.21 33.83 11.82
N LYS A 32 9.39 34.23 11.34
CA LYS A 32 9.66 35.58 10.81
C LYS A 32 9.10 35.76 9.39
N SER A 33 9.16 34.72 8.55
CA SER A 33 8.60 34.70 7.19
C SER A 33 7.08 34.55 7.17
N LEU A 34 6.45 33.84 8.11
CA LEU A 34 4.99 33.74 8.23
C LEU A 34 4.31 35.04 8.67
N LYS A 35 5.04 35.96 9.32
CA LYS A 35 4.57 37.34 9.58
C LYS A 35 4.65 38.23 8.34
N LYS A 36 5.43 37.83 7.31
CA LYS A 36 5.58 38.59 6.07
C LYS A 36 4.65 38.00 5.00
N LYS A 37 3.45 38.58 4.91
CA LYS A 37 2.38 38.33 3.94
C LYS A 37 2.92 37.83 2.58
N ILE A 38 2.83 36.53 2.32
CA ILE A 38 3.15 35.94 1.01
C ILE A 38 1.98 36.30 0.07
N ARG A 39 2.22 37.30 -0.79
CA ARG A 39 1.52 37.44 -2.06
C ARG A 39 2.40 36.79 -3.13
N THR A 40 2.08 35.57 -3.50
CA THR A 40 2.53 34.99 -4.77
C THR A 40 1.37 34.22 -5.40
N ASN A 41 1.22 34.42 -6.71
CA ASN A 41 0.09 33.95 -7.50
C ASN A 41 0.05 32.41 -7.54
N ASN A 42 -1.15 31.88 -7.34
CA ASN A 42 -1.63 30.53 -7.69
C ASN A 42 -1.27 29.32 -6.82
N ALA A 43 -0.88 29.48 -5.56
CA ALA A 43 -0.96 28.40 -4.57
C ALA A 43 -1.85 28.81 -3.39
N LYS A 44 -3.14 28.45 -3.44
CA LYS A 44 -4.04 28.51 -2.28
C LYS A 44 -3.70 27.33 -1.35
N VAL A 45 -2.84 27.57 -0.36
CA VAL A 45 -2.68 26.66 0.78
C VAL A 45 -3.90 26.84 1.68
N ILE A 46 -4.83 25.88 1.62
CA ILE A 46 -6.01 25.85 2.49
C ILE A 46 -5.58 25.26 3.84
N PHE A 47 -5.52 26.11 4.88
CA PHE A 47 -5.44 25.64 6.26
C PHE A 47 -6.85 25.25 6.71
N ALA A 48 -7.15 23.95 6.73
CA ALA A 48 -8.36 23.43 7.36
C ALA A 48 -8.16 23.41 8.88
N ALA A 49 -9.05 24.11 9.61
CA ALA A 49 -8.97 24.41 11.04
C ALA A 49 -9.13 23.20 12.00
N THR A 50 -8.97 21.97 11.53
CA THR A 50 -9.03 20.74 12.34
C THR A 50 -7.81 19.83 12.18
N LEU A 51 -6.82 20.24 11.38
CA LEU A 51 -5.55 19.53 11.30
C LEU A 51 -4.62 20.06 12.40
N THR A 52 -4.62 19.40 13.56
CA THR A 52 -3.51 19.55 14.51
C THR A 52 -2.27 18.93 13.87
N LEU A 53 -1.55 19.72 13.07
CA LEU A 53 -0.16 19.44 12.76
C LEU A 53 0.57 19.55 14.08
N GLY A 54 0.92 18.41 14.67
CA GLY A 54 1.88 18.37 15.76
C GLY A 54 3.18 18.90 15.21
N ILE A 55 3.45 20.19 15.41
CA ILE A 55 4.78 20.75 15.23
C ILE A 55 5.57 20.20 16.41
N VAL A 56 6.27 19.08 16.20
CA VAL A 56 7.29 18.63 17.14
C VAL A 56 8.39 19.70 17.05
N PRO A 57 8.65 20.48 18.11
CA PRO A 57 9.73 21.45 18.09
C PRO A 57 11.03 20.73 17.78
N ALA A 58 11.90 21.39 17.00
CA ALA A 58 13.26 20.99 16.64
C ALA A 58 13.81 19.98 17.65
N CYS A 59 14.11 18.76 17.20
CA CYS A 59 14.71 17.73 18.03
C CYS A 59 15.97 18.31 18.66
N ALA A 60 15.87 18.77 19.90
CA ALA A 60 17.04 18.84 20.76
C ALA A 60 17.67 17.45 20.71
N ALA A 61 19.00 17.39 20.59
CA ALA A 61 19.73 16.14 20.67
C ALA A 61 19.21 15.34 21.88
N GLY A 62 18.40 14.31 21.62
CA GLY A 62 17.76 13.57 22.72
C GLY A 62 16.38 12.97 22.44
N ILE A 63 15.50 13.61 21.67
CA ILE A 63 14.09 13.17 21.57
C ILE A 63 13.86 12.26 20.35
N TRP A 64 13.44 11.02 20.61
CA TRP A 64 12.96 10.09 19.59
C TRP A 64 11.47 10.28 19.31
N THR A 65 11.05 10.11 18.05
CA THR A 65 9.63 9.97 17.69
C THR A 65 9.36 8.52 17.34
N ILE A 66 8.29 7.95 17.91
CA ILE A 66 7.82 6.59 17.61
C ILE A 66 6.59 6.73 16.72
N GLN A 67 6.68 6.25 15.49
CA GLN A 67 5.57 6.19 14.55
C GLN A 67 5.11 4.73 14.41
N PRO A 68 3.81 4.43 14.63
CA PRO A 68 3.29 3.10 14.36
C PRO A 68 3.48 2.79 12.88
N ASP A 69 3.92 1.58 12.57
CA ASP A 69 4.10 1.20 11.18
C ASP A 69 2.74 1.18 10.46
N THR A 70 2.72 1.82 9.30
CA THR A 70 1.51 1.91 8.47
C THR A 70 1.24 0.60 7.75
N GLU A 71 2.24 -0.29 7.66
CA GLU A 71 2.15 -1.54 6.93
C GLU A 71 1.14 -2.52 7.55
N LEU A 72 1.22 -2.77 8.87
CA LEU A 72 0.29 -3.67 9.55
C LEU A 72 -1.15 -3.14 9.57
N ALA A 73 -1.32 -1.83 9.72
CA ALA A 73 -2.62 -1.18 9.67
C ALA A 73 -3.25 -1.29 8.27
N GLU A 74 -2.45 -1.10 7.22
CA GLU A 74 -2.88 -1.27 5.83
C GLU A 74 -3.19 -2.73 5.51
N TYR A 75 -2.35 -3.66 5.97
CA TYR A 75 -2.59 -5.11 5.86
C TYR A 75 -3.95 -5.47 6.45
N THR A 76 -4.19 -5.07 7.71
CA THR A 76 -5.44 -5.40 8.43
C THR A 76 -6.66 -4.86 7.71
N GLN A 77 -6.58 -3.63 7.17
CA GLN A 77 -7.68 -3.02 6.44
C GLN A 77 -7.96 -3.73 5.10
N LYS A 78 -6.93 -4.18 4.40
CA LYS A 78 -7.05 -4.68 3.02
C LYS A 78 -7.09 -6.20 2.91
N LYS A 79 -6.82 -6.94 4.00
CA LYS A 79 -6.77 -8.42 4.01
C LYS A 79 -8.00 -9.06 3.40
N GLU A 80 -9.19 -8.70 3.87
CA GLU A 80 -10.45 -9.26 3.36
C GLU A 80 -10.63 -8.97 1.86
N VAL A 81 -10.26 -7.76 1.41
CA VAL A 81 -10.32 -7.40 -0.01
C VAL A 81 -9.35 -8.25 -0.85
N ALA A 82 -8.15 -8.50 -0.34
CA ALA A 82 -7.16 -9.36 -0.99
C ALA A 82 -7.60 -10.84 -1.04
N GLU A 83 -8.22 -11.35 0.04
CA GLU A 83 -8.79 -12.71 0.09
C GLU A 83 -9.92 -12.91 -0.92
N VAL A 84 -10.84 -11.94 -1.00
CA VAL A 84 -11.93 -11.95 -1.98
C VAL A 84 -11.35 -11.90 -3.40
N PHE A 85 -10.37 -11.03 -3.64
CA PHE A 85 -9.70 -10.96 -4.94
C PHE A 85 -9.03 -12.28 -5.34
N LEU A 86 -8.29 -12.91 -4.42
CA LEU A 86 -7.64 -14.19 -4.66
C LEU A 86 -8.66 -15.29 -5.02
N ARG A 87 -9.78 -15.33 -4.29
CA ARG A 87 -10.89 -16.26 -4.55
C ARG A 87 -11.52 -16.01 -5.91
N ASP A 88 -11.78 -14.76 -6.26
CA ASP A 88 -12.37 -14.38 -7.55
C ASP A 88 -11.47 -14.79 -8.72
N VAL A 89 -10.14 -14.59 -8.60
CA VAL A 89 -9.20 -15.02 -9.64
C VAL A 89 -9.22 -16.53 -9.82
N ARG A 90 -9.13 -17.30 -8.72
CA ARG A 90 -9.19 -18.78 -8.80
C ARG A 90 -10.48 -19.26 -9.44
N HIS A 91 -11.61 -18.70 -9.01
CA HIS A 91 -12.92 -19.03 -9.54
C HIS A 91 -13.01 -18.74 -11.05
N GLU A 92 -12.54 -17.58 -11.50
CA GLU A 92 -12.61 -17.24 -12.93
C GLU A 92 -11.65 -18.07 -13.80
N VAL A 93 -10.53 -18.55 -13.25
CA VAL A 93 -9.67 -19.53 -13.93
C VAL A 93 -10.38 -20.89 -14.06
N GLU A 94 -11.07 -21.35 -13.02
CA GLU A 94 -11.87 -22.59 -13.08
C GLU A 94 -13.03 -22.49 -14.08
N VAL A 95 -13.75 -21.36 -14.08
CA VAL A 95 -14.86 -21.08 -15.01
C VAL A 95 -14.36 -20.95 -16.46
N ALA A 96 -13.11 -20.52 -16.67
CA ALA A 96 -12.53 -20.42 -18.01
C ALA A 96 -12.31 -21.78 -18.69
N LEU A 97 -12.05 -22.85 -17.93
CA LEU A 97 -11.78 -24.19 -18.46
C LEU A 97 -12.88 -24.74 -19.39
N PRO A 98 -14.18 -24.76 -19.00
CA PRO A 98 -15.24 -25.19 -19.90
C PRO A 98 -15.43 -24.26 -21.11
N VAL A 99 -15.12 -22.96 -20.99
CA VAL A 99 -15.16 -22.02 -22.13
C VAL A 99 -14.06 -22.36 -23.14
N LEU A 100 -12.84 -22.64 -22.67
CA LEU A 100 -11.72 -23.06 -23.51
C LEU A 100 -12.01 -24.37 -24.23
N ARG A 101 -12.61 -25.34 -23.54
CA ARG A 101 -13.02 -26.62 -24.15
C ARG A 101 -13.96 -26.38 -25.32
N LYS A 102 -15.04 -25.62 -25.10
CA LYS A 102 -15.99 -25.28 -26.18
C LYS A 102 -15.33 -24.50 -27.32
N TYR A 103 -14.38 -23.62 -26.99
CA TYR A 103 -13.62 -22.87 -27.99
C TYR A 103 -12.80 -23.79 -28.90
N TRP A 104 -12.14 -24.80 -28.34
CA TRP A 104 -11.37 -25.77 -29.15
C TRP A 104 -12.26 -26.72 -29.95
N GLU A 105 -13.46 -27.04 -29.46
CA GLU A 105 -14.42 -27.91 -30.15
C GLU A 105 -15.17 -27.21 -31.28
N SER A 106 -15.55 -25.93 -31.08
CA SER A 106 -16.53 -25.23 -31.94
C SER A 106 -16.07 -23.85 -32.40
N GLY A 107 -14.86 -23.43 -32.06
CA GLY A 107 -14.33 -22.11 -32.42
C GLY A 107 -14.85 -20.97 -31.54
N ILE A 108 -14.72 -19.73 -32.03
CA ILE A 108 -15.04 -18.53 -31.26
C ILE A 108 -16.55 -18.45 -30.99
N SER A 109 -16.93 -18.37 -29.71
CA SER A 109 -18.28 -18.09 -29.25
C SER A 109 -18.33 -16.77 -28.46
N PRO A 110 -19.51 -16.16 -28.23
CA PRO A 110 -19.63 -14.96 -27.41
C PRO A 110 -19.09 -15.10 -25.97
N ALA A 111 -18.97 -16.34 -25.47
CA ALA A 111 -18.40 -16.63 -24.16
C ALA A 111 -16.89 -16.33 -24.07
N VAL A 112 -16.14 -16.51 -25.17
CA VAL A 112 -14.68 -16.26 -25.22
C VAL A 112 -14.35 -14.79 -24.93
N PRO A 113 -14.85 -13.79 -25.68
CA PRO A 113 -14.59 -12.39 -25.37
C PRO A 113 -15.24 -11.94 -24.05
N ALA A 114 -16.35 -12.57 -23.63
CA ALA A 114 -16.94 -12.29 -22.32
C ALA A 114 -16.00 -12.69 -21.18
N GLN A 115 -15.38 -13.88 -21.26
CA GLN A 115 -14.42 -14.35 -20.27
C GLN A 115 -13.14 -13.49 -20.27
N GLY A 116 -12.63 -13.12 -21.46
CA GLY A 116 -11.49 -12.20 -21.57
C GLY A 116 -11.73 -10.86 -20.87
N ARG A 117 -12.94 -10.28 -20.97
CA ARG A 117 -13.30 -9.05 -20.25
C ARG A 117 -13.31 -9.22 -18.73
N LYS A 118 -13.63 -10.42 -18.21
CA LYS A 118 -13.56 -10.68 -16.77
C LYS A 118 -12.12 -10.67 -16.27
N PHE A 119 -11.19 -11.30 -17.01
CA PHE A 119 -9.76 -11.25 -16.67
C PHE A 119 -9.18 -9.84 -16.77
N ALA A 120 -9.62 -9.01 -17.72
CA ALA A 120 -9.25 -7.60 -17.79
C ALA A 120 -9.68 -6.84 -16.51
N LYS A 121 -10.93 -7.03 -16.06
CA LYS A 121 -11.41 -6.44 -14.80
C LYS A 121 -10.63 -6.93 -13.58
N LEU A 122 -10.26 -8.21 -13.53
CA LEU A 122 -9.42 -8.75 -12.46
C LEU A 122 -8.01 -8.13 -12.49
N THR A 123 -7.46 -7.86 -13.67
CA THR A 123 -6.18 -7.16 -13.81
C THR A 123 -6.26 -5.76 -13.19
N GLU A 124 -7.29 -4.98 -13.53
CA GLU A 124 -7.52 -3.65 -12.96
C GLU A 124 -7.72 -3.68 -11.44
N ARG A 125 -8.52 -4.63 -10.94
CA ARG A 125 -8.73 -4.81 -9.49
C ARG A 125 -7.44 -5.15 -8.75
N GLY A 126 -6.61 -6.04 -9.32
CA GLY A 126 -5.32 -6.39 -8.75
C GLY A 126 -4.42 -5.16 -8.62
N GLN A 127 -4.37 -4.30 -9.65
CA GLN A 127 -3.60 -3.06 -9.63
C GLN A 127 -4.00 -2.08 -8.52
N GLN A 128 -5.26 -2.15 -8.06
CA GLN A 128 -5.81 -1.28 -7.01
C GLN A 128 -5.55 -1.80 -5.59
N LEU A 129 -5.16 -3.08 -5.43
CA LEU A 129 -4.96 -3.65 -4.09
C LEU A 129 -3.82 -2.98 -3.34
N SER A 130 -2.72 -2.68 -4.02
CA SER A 130 -1.55 -2.15 -3.34
C SER A 130 -0.62 -1.34 -4.23
N GLU A 131 0.08 -0.40 -3.60
CA GLU A 131 1.25 0.24 -4.19
C GLU A 131 2.43 -0.74 -4.19
N PRO A 132 3.48 -0.50 -5.01
CA PRO A 132 4.72 -1.26 -4.89
C PRO A 132 5.27 -1.20 -3.46
N PHE A 133 5.83 -2.31 -2.95
CA PHE A 133 6.44 -2.42 -1.62
C PHE A 133 5.50 -2.19 -0.42
N ARG A 134 4.19 -2.37 -0.64
CA ARG A 134 3.14 -2.39 0.38
C ARG A 134 2.61 -3.81 0.61
N PRO A 135 1.85 -4.07 1.68
CA PRO A 135 1.24 -5.37 1.90
C PRO A 135 0.38 -5.76 0.69
N PHE A 136 0.41 -7.02 0.30
CA PHE A 136 -0.26 -7.54 -0.92
C PHE A 136 0.30 -7.04 -2.26
N ALA A 137 1.52 -6.47 -2.32
CA ALA A 137 2.15 -6.12 -3.59
C ALA A 137 2.25 -7.32 -4.57
N SER A 138 2.44 -8.53 -4.06
CA SER A 138 2.42 -9.78 -4.84
C SER A 138 1.04 -10.07 -5.49
N CYS A 139 -0.06 -9.72 -4.82
CA CYS A 139 -1.42 -9.87 -5.37
C CYS A 139 -1.70 -8.96 -6.56
N ARG A 140 -0.92 -7.87 -6.72
CA ARG A 140 -1.10 -6.90 -7.80
C ARG A 140 -0.94 -7.53 -9.18
N GLY A 141 0.02 -8.44 -9.34
CA GLY A 141 0.35 -9.10 -10.60
C GLY A 141 -0.57 -10.28 -10.94
N LEU A 142 -1.29 -10.82 -9.96
CA LEU A 142 -2.05 -12.07 -10.12
C LEU A 142 -3.14 -11.99 -11.20
N GLY A 143 -3.89 -10.88 -11.25
CA GLY A 143 -4.91 -10.68 -12.30
C GLY A 143 -4.32 -10.64 -13.71
N ALA A 144 -3.15 -10.00 -13.86
CA ALA A 144 -2.43 -9.95 -15.13
C ALA A 144 -1.89 -11.33 -15.52
N ALA A 145 -1.33 -12.08 -14.57
CA ALA A 145 -0.84 -13.44 -14.80
C ALA A 145 -1.99 -14.38 -15.22
N ALA A 146 -3.16 -14.28 -14.59
CA ALA A 146 -4.36 -15.03 -15.00
C ALA A 146 -4.84 -14.64 -16.42
N SER A 147 -4.81 -13.35 -16.76
CA SER A 147 -5.14 -12.88 -18.12
C SER A 147 -4.14 -13.37 -19.17
N GLN A 148 -2.85 -13.44 -18.83
CA GLN A 148 -1.82 -14.02 -19.70
C GLN A 148 -2.03 -15.52 -19.89
N LEU A 149 -2.36 -16.26 -18.83
CA LEU A 149 -2.71 -17.68 -18.91
C LEU A 149 -3.92 -17.92 -19.83
N TRP A 150 -4.99 -17.13 -19.66
CA TRP A 150 -6.15 -17.17 -20.56
C TRP A 150 -5.75 -16.94 -22.02
N THR A 151 -4.93 -15.93 -22.28
CA THR A 151 -4.47 -15.58 -23.63
C THR A 151 -3.58 -16.68 -24.22
N ALA A 152 -2.70 -17.26 -23.42
CA ALA A 152 -1.86 -18.38 -23.81
C ALA A 152 -2.69 -19.61 -24.19
N HIS A 153 -3.78 -19.91 -23.47
CA HIS A 153 -4.70 -20.99 -23.84
C HIS A 153 -5.43 -20.74 -25.16
N LEU A 154 -5.83 -19.50 -25.47
CA LEU A 154 -6.45 -19.19 -26.75
C LEU A 154 -5.45 -19.33 -27.91
N ASN A 155 -4.18 -19.02 -27.66
CA ASN A 155 -3.08 -19.09 -28.62
C ASN A 155 -2.33 -20.43 -28.61
N SER A 156 -2.70 -21.39 -27.76
CA SER A 156 -1.88 -22.60 -27.49
C SER A 156 -1.80 -23.56 -28.67
N GLN A 157 -2.56 -23.32 -29.75
CA GLN A 157 -2.30 -23.97 -31.03
C GLN A 157 -0.92 -23.60 -31.62
N MET A 158 -0.25 -22.56 -31.08
CA MET A 158 1.04 -22.08 -31.60
C MET A 158 2.27 -22.71 -30.92
N THR A 159 2.35 -22.85 -29.58
CA THR A 159 3.45 -23.60 -28.92
C THR A 159 3.09 -24.04 -27.48
N ALA A 160 3.50 -25.26 -27.09
CA ALA A 160 3.37 -25.77 -25.72
C ALA A 160 4.16 -24.95 -24.68
N ASN A 161 5.29 -24.36 -25.10
CA ASN A 161 6.14 -23.54 -24.24
C ASN A 161 5.45 -22.27 -23.74
N ALA A 162 4.67 -21.58 -24.57
CA ALA A 162 3.97 -20.36 -24.17
C ALA A 162 2.94 -20.65 -23.07
N LEU A 163 2.21 -21.76 -23.19
CA LEU A 163 1.24 -22.18 -22.18
C LEU A 163 1.93 -22.57 -20.87
N TYR A 164 3.03 -23.32 -20.94
CA TYR A 164 3.82 -23.68 -19.76
C TYR A 164 4.31 -22.44 -19.00
N THR A 165 4.90 -21.47 -19.71
CA THR A 165 5.38 -20.22 -19.09
C THR A 165 4.24 -19.44 -18.43
N ALA A 166 3.10 -19.29 -19.12
CA ALA A 166 1.97 -18.56 -18.56
C ALA A 166 1.36 -19.27 -17.32
N TRP A 167 1.31 -20.61 -17.35
CA TRP A 167 0.89 -21.41 -16.20
C TRP A 167 1.84 -21.25 -15.00
N HIS A 168 3.14 -21.27 -15.24
CA HIS A 168 4.14 -21.05 -14.20
C HIS A 168 3.99 -19.66 -13.57
N MET A 169 3.92 -18.61 -14.39
CA MET A 169 3.74 -17.23 -13.92
C MET A 169 2.46 -17.07 -13.08
N TYR A 170 1.34 -17.67 -13.53
CA TYR A 170 0.10 -17.68 -12.77
C TYR A 170 0.24 -18.39 -11.43
N SER A 171 0.79 -19.61 -11.44
CA SER A 171 0.94 -20.45 -10.24
C SER A 171 1.85 -19.79 -9.19
N GLU A 172 2.96 -19.20 -9.63
CA GLU A 172 3.88 -18.47 -8.78
C GLU A 172 3.22 -17.23 -8.18
N SER A 173 2.58 -16.40 -9.00
CA SER A 173 1.83 -15.21 -8.54
C SER A 173 0.72 -15.57 -7.55
N LEU A 174 0.04 -16.70 -7.77
CA LEU A 174 -1.01 -17.20 -6.90
C LEU A 174 -0.46 -17.60 -5.53
N ARG A 175 0.67 -18.32 -5.51
CA ARG A 175 1.37 -18.72 -4.30
C ARG A 175 1.87 -17.50 -3.53
N GLU A 176 2.50 -16.54 -4.20
CA GLU A 176 3.01 -15.33 -3.57
C GLU A 176 1.89 -14.45 -2.98
N CYS A 177 0.79 -14.27 -3.71
CA CYS A 177 -0.37 -13.56 -3.18
C CYS A 177 -0.95 -14.25 -1.94
N GLN A 178 -1.12 -15.57 -1.99
CA GLN A 178 -1.59 -16.36 -0.85
C GLN A 178 -0.63 -16.21 0.34
N MET A 179 0.69 -16.34 0.13
CA MET A 179 1.69 -16.15 1.19
C MET A 179 1.59 -14.76 1.83
N SER A 180 1.45 -13.70 1.03
CA SER A 180 1.28 -12.33 1.56
C SER A 180 -0.04 -12.12 2.29
N ILE A 181 -1.05 -12.94 2.05
CA ILE A 181 -2.30 -12.95 2.82
C ILE A 181 -2.14 -13.72 4.13
N ASP A 182 -1.49 -14.87 4.09
CA ASP A 182 -1.37 -15.74 5.26
C ASP A 182 -0.35 -15.25 6.28
N HIS A 183 0.65 -14.48 5.83
CA HIS A 183 1.73 -13.95 6.66
C HIS A 183 1.57 -12.44 6.82
N PRO A 184 0.95 -11.96 7.91
CA PRO A 184 0.92 -10.53 8.20
C PRO A 184 2.35 -9.98 8.30
N PRO A 185 2.59 -8.70 7.92
CA PRO A 185 3.85 -8.05 8.23
C PRO A 185 4.06 -8.02 9.74
N GLU A 186 5.31 -8.06 10.17
CA GLU A 186 5.63 -7.95 11.59
C GLU A 186 5.14 -6.61 12.16
N ASP A 187 4.67 -6.62 13.40
CA ASP A 187 4.33 -5.39 14.10
C ASP A 187 5.61 -4.65 14.44
N THR A 188 5.94 -3.63 13.63
CA THR A 188 7.10 -2.78 13.84
C THR A 188 6.68 -1.37 14.20
N ILE A 189 7.61 -0.65 14.81
CA ILE A 189 7.53 0.78 15.04
C ILE A 189 8.73 1.43 14.37
N THR A 190 8.48 2.56 13.71
CA THR A 190 9.57 3.40 13.21
C THR A 190 10.01 4.34 14.31
N VAL A 191 11.29 4.25 14.67
CA VAL A 191 11.94 5.16 15.60
C VAL A 191 12.74 6.16 14.79
N ILE A 192 12.44 7.45 14.96
CA ILE A 192 13.12 8.55 14.26
C ILE A 192 13.90 9.35 15.30
N GLY A 193 15.20 9.53 15.08
CA GLY A 193 16.03 10.36 15.96
C GLY A 193 17.45 10.57 15.44
N SER A 194 18.29 11.13 16.30
CA SER A 194 19.65 11.50 15.92
C SER A 194 20.57 10.26 15.83
N PRO A 195 21.41 10.13 14.78
CA PRO A 195 22.38 9.04 14.66
C PRO A 195 23.36 8.96 15.86
N ALA A 196 23.54 10.05 16.60
CA ALA A 196 24.37 10.08 17.81
C ALA A 196 23.89 9.13 18.93
N ARG A 197 22.60 8.76 18.95
CA ARG A 197 22.02 7.81 19.92
C ARG A 197 21.70 6.44 19.30
N ALA A 198 22.18 6.15 18.08
CA ALA A 198 21.94 4.85 17.44
C ALA A 198 22.40 3.66 18.30
N ASN A 199 23.48 3.86 19.08
CA ASN A 199 24.01 2.86 20.01
C ASN A 199 23.11 2.60 21.23
N ASP A 200 22.14 3.50 21.51
CA ASP A 200 21.18 3.36 22.61
C ASP A 200 19.98 2.48 22.20
N LEU A 201 19.84 2.17 20.90
CA LEU A 201 18.76 1.31 20.40
C LEU A 201 19.11 -0.17 20.61
N PRO A 202 18.10 -1.02 20.94
CA PRO A 202 18.29 -2.46 20.97
C PRO A 202 18.83 -2.98 19.63
N SER A 203 19.68 -4.01 19.67
CA SER A 203 20.27 -4.63 18.46
C SER A 203 19.24 -5.24 17.50
N SER A 204 18.00 -5.43 17.95
CA SER A 204 16.86 -5.86 17.15
C SER A 204 16.23 -4.74 16.31
N CYS A 205 16.65 -3.49 16.49
CA CYS A 205 16.26 -2.38 15.63
C CYS A 205 17.14 -2.36 14.38
N LEU A 206 16.53 -2.42 13.20
CA LEU A 206 17.22 -2.34 11.91
C LEU A 206 17.32 -0.88 11.44
N ASN A 207 18.50 -0.47 11.00
CA ASN A 207 18.72 0.86 10.44
C ASN A 207 18.09 0.96 9.05
N ALA A 208 17.10 1.84 8.91
CA ALA A 208 16.38 2.10 7.66
C ALA A 208 16.96 3.30 6.87
N GLY A 209 18.07 3.88 7.34
CA GLY A 209 18.71 5.06 6.77
C GLY A 209 18.15 6.39 7.31
N GLU A 210 18.84 7.49 7.04
CA GLU A 210 18.37 8.86 7.33
C GLU A 210 17.93 9.13 8.79
N GLY A 211 18.53 8.44 9.76
CA GLY A 211 18.12 8.57 11.17
C GLY A 211 16.76 7.91 11.48
N ARG A 212 16.42 6.87 10.72
CA ARG A 212 15.25 6.01 10.95
C ARG A 212 15.69 4.60 11.27
N TRP A 213 15.01 4.01 12.24
CA TRP A 213 15.18 2.61 12.60
C TRP A 213 13.81 1.92 12.66
N SER A 214 13.71 0.72 12.10
CA SER A 214 12.54 -0.14 12.29
C SER A 214 12.81 -1.09 13.45
N CYS A 215 11.96 -1.06 14.47
CA CYS A 215 12.10 -1.86 15.67
C CYS A 215 10.83 -2.72 15.88
N PRO A 216 10.95 -3.94 16.43
CA PRO A 216 9.78 -4.69 16.87
C PRO A 216 8.90 -3.88 17.84
N ALA A 217 7.59 -3.88 17.65
CA ALA A 217 6.65 -3.12 18.47
C ALA A 217 6.69 -3.53 19.96
N ALA A 218 7.10 -4.76 20.26
CA ALA A 218 7.35 -5.23 21.63
C ALA A 218 8.39 -4.39 22.40
N LEU A 219 9.27 -3.67 21.69
CA LEU A 219 10.27 -2.78 22.29
C LEU A 219 9.72 -1.39 22.61
N ARG A 220 8.47 -1.07 22.20
CA ARG A 220 7.89 0.25 22.35
C ARG A 220 7.97 0.78 23.77
N ALA A 221 7.54 0.00 24.77
CA ALA A 221 7.58 0.43 26.17
C ALA A 221 9.00 0.74 26.65
N LYS A 222 9.99 -0.08 26.24
CA LYS A 222 11.40 0.11 26.59
C LYS A 222 11.97 1.38 25.96
N LEU A 223 11.62 1.63 24.70
CA LEU A 223 12.03 2.82 23.97
C LEU A 223 11.37 4.09 24.54
N GLU A 224 10.09 4.02 24.90
CA GLU A 224 9.37 5.11 25.58
C GLU A 224 9.96 5.42 26.97
N GLU A 225 10.39 4.40 27.72
CA GLU A 225 11.09 4.59 28.99
C GLU A 225 12.48 5.19 28.80
N ALA A 226 13.25 4.72 27.82
CA ALA A 226 14.57 5.28 27.50
C ALA A 226 14.49 6.76 27.08
N ASN A 227 13.42 7.16 26.40
CA ASN A 227 13.20 8.55 25.97
C ASN A 227 12.85 9.50 27.13
N LYS A 228 12.50 8.98 28.32
CA LYS A 228 12.24 9.78 29.53
C LYS A 228 13.52 10.14 30.31
N LYS A 229 14.65 9.52 29.98
CA LYS A 229 15.95 9.71 30.65
C LYS A 229 16.83 10.68 29.87
#